data_AF-A0A438DZ55-F1
#
_entry.id   AF-A0A438DZ55-F1
#
_cell.length_a   1.000
_cell.length_b   1.000
_cell.length_c   1.000
_cell.angle_alpha   90.00
_cell.angle_beta   90.00
_cell.angle_gamma   90.00
#
_symmetry.space_group_name_H-M   'P 1'
#
loop_
_entity.id
_entity.type
_entity.pdbx_description
1 polymer ?
#
loop_
_entity_poly.entity_id
_entity_poly.type
_entity_poly.pdbx_seq_one_letter_code
_entity_poly.pdbx_strand_id
1 'polypeptide(L)'
;MEENWRAGRKVVSQWISQEGQKTWKVFWGRKTDSRMRVVGASWISTFRFVIGRFKDVKKMAELQKEVEKYKDFMFIDVWEEYLNLPHKTLAFFKVAFEPFDVDYYVKADDEIYLHPDQLSTLLAKKQSHSPTYIGCMKKEPVITNPKMKCY
;
A
#
# COMPACT_ATOMS: atom_id res chain seq x y z
N MET A 1 22.04 12.70 6.67
CA MET A 1 21.20 12.60 7.88
C MET A 1 20.63 11.20 7.91
N GLU A 2 21.34 10.27 8.53
CA GLU A 2 20.81 8.96 8.90
C GLU A 2 19.95 9.17 10.16
N GLU A 3 18.65 9.40 9.96
CA GLU A 3 17.74 9.53 11.10
C GLU A 3 17.37 8.15 11.66
N ASN A 4 17.51 8.04 12.98
CA ASN A 4 17.27 6.87 13.82
C ASN A 4 15.95 6.13 13.50
N TRP A 5 16.04 5.11 12.65
CA TRP A 5 14.95 4.21 12.29
C TRP A 5 14.72 3.06 13.28
N ARG A 6 15.47 3.02 14.40
CA ARG A 6 15.64 1.81 15.21
C ARG A 6 14.66 1.61 16.37
N ALA A 7 13.83 2.59 16.75
CA ALA A 7 13.13 2.56 18.05
C ALA A 7 11.58 2.57 18.00
N GLY A 8 10.94 2.36 16.84
CA GLY A 8 9.48 2.36 16.73
C GLY A 8 8.94 1.23 15.86
N ARG A 9 7.76 0.70 16.22
CA ARG A 9 7.06 -0.34 15.46
C ARG A 9 6.61 0.21 14.11
N LYS A 10 6.75 -0.59 13.05
CA LYS A 10 6.64 -0.10 11.66
C LYS A 10 5.53 -0.79 10.88
N VAL A 11 4.80 -0.01 10.09
CA VAL A 11 3.85 -0.52 9.09
C VAL A 11 4.24 0.01 7.72
N VAL A 12 4.28 -0.88 6.73
CA VAL A 12 4.28 -0.48 5.32
C VAL A 12 2.93 -0.82 4.74
N SER A 13 2.21 0.20 4.27
CA SER A 13 0.96 -0.02 3.55
C SER A 13 1.17 0.13 2.05
N GLN A 14 0.74 -0.88 1.28
CA GLN A 14 0.51 -0.82 -0.15
C GLN A 14 -0.85 -0.20 -0.43
N TRP A 15 -0.87 0.72 -1.39
CA TRP A 15 -2.08 1.18 -2.07
C TRP A 15 -1.94 0.83 -3.55
N ILE A 16 -2.88 0.05 -4.07
CA ILE A 16 -2.90 -0.35 -5.48
C ILE A 16 -3.76 0.65 -6.24
N SER A 17 -3.15 1.48 -7.09
CA SER A 17 -3.90 2.36 -8.00
C SER A 17 -3.69 1.95 -9.46
N GLN A 18 -4.75 2.03 -10.27
CA GLN A 18 -4.72 1.79 -11.73
C GLN A 18 -4.76 3.09 -12.56
N GLU A 19 -5.18 4.22 -11.98
CA GLU A 19 -5.40 5.48 -12.71
C GLU A 19 -4.65 6.71 -12.15
N GLY A 20 -3.77 6.49 -11.15
CA GLY A 20 -2.94 7.54 -10.59
C GLY A 20 -3.60 8.30 -9.42
N GLN A 21 -2.80 9.09 -8.71
CA GLN A 21 -3.10 9.59 -7.35
C GLN A 21 -4.12 10.73 -7.27
N LYS A 22 -4.85 11.04 -8.36
CA LYS A 22 -5.51 12.36 -8.54
C LYS A 22 -6.61 12.66 -7.52
N THR A 23 -7.33 11.67 -7.00
CA THR A 23 -8.44 11.86 -6.05
C THR A 23 -8.02 11.71 -4.57
N TRP A 24 -6.97 10.93 -4.30
CA TRP A 24 -6.62 10.47 -2.95
C TRP A 24 -5.87 11.48 -2.08
N LYS A 25 -5.03 12.34 -2.70
CA LYS A 25 -4.22 13.33 -1.96
C LYS A 25 -5.03 14.48 -1.35
N VAL A 26 -6.28 14.63 -1.76
CA VAL A 26 -7.18 15.68 -1.26
C VAL A 26 -7.84 15.26 0.06
N PHE A 27 -8.08 13.96 0.27
CA PHE A 27 -8.94 13.47 1.35
C PHE A 27 -8.18 13.03 2.62
N TRP A 28 -6.90 12.67 2.50
CA TRP A 28 -6.09 12.06 3.56
C TRP A 28 -5.24 13.02 4.42
N GLY A 29 -5.40 14.32 4.24
CA GLY A 29 -4.73 15.34 5.04
C GLY A 29 -3.52 15.95 4.34
N ARG A 30 -3.26 17.22 4.72
CA ARG A 30 -2.36 18.21 4.13
C ARG A 30 -1.13 17.63 3.42
N LYS A 31 -0.82 18.30 2.30
CA LYS A 31 0.34 18.36 1.41
C LYS A 31 1.76 18.01 1.94
N THR A 32 1.94 17.67 3.20
CA THR A 32 3.24 17.53 3.86
C THR A 32 3.49 16.06 4.22
N ASP A 33 4.23 15.43 3.34
CA ASP A 33 5.01 14.22 3.53
C ASP A 33 4.25 12.90 3.79
N SER A 34 3.92 12.20 2.70
CA SER A 34 3.43 10.82 2.70
C SER A 34 4.50 9.80 3.14
N ARG A 35 5.76 10.20 3.32
CA ARG A 35 6.86 9.28 3.65
C ARG A 35 6.67 8.60 4.99
N MET A 36 6.31 9.33 6.04
CA MET A 36 6.21 8.79 7.40
C MET A 36 5.16 9.54 8.19
N ARG A 37 4.26 8.81 8.84
CA ARG A 37 3.33 9.35 9.83
C ARG A 37 3.50 8.62 11.15
N VAL A 38 3.74 9.38 12.20
CA VAL A 38 3.71 8.89 13.58
C VAL A 38 2.24 8.85 14.01
N VAL A 39 1.76 7.66 14.35
CA VAL A 39 0.38 7.41 14.75
C VAL A 39 0.40 7.05 16.24
N GLY A 40 0.38 8.07 17.09
CA GLY A 40 0.56 7.93 18.54
C GLY A 40 2.03 7.78 18.98
N ALA A 41 2.28 7.61 20.28
CA ALA A 41 3.62 7.72 20.88
C ALA A 41 4.61 6.57 20.57
N SER A 42 4.20 5.50 19.87
CA SER A 42 5.06 4.31 19.65
C SER A 42 4.93 3.63 18.30
N TRP A 43 4.08 4.14 17.39
CA TRP A 43 3.85 3.53 16.07
C TRP A 43 4.23 4.47 14.94
N ILE A 44 5.07 3.99 14.04
CA ILE A 44 5.51 4.71 12.85
C ILE A 44 4.93 3.97 11.64
N SER A 45 4.15 4.67 10.82
CA SER A 45 3.61 4.10 9.58
C SER A 45 4.21 4.82 8.39
N THR A 46 4.61 4.04 7.38
CA THR A 46 5.11 4.53 6.11
C THR A 46 4.11 4.12 5.04
N PHE A 47 3.55 5.10 4.34
CA PHE A 47 2.58 4.87 3.29
C PHE A 47 3.29 4.97 1.94
N ARG A 48 3.21 3.93 1.11
CA ARG A 48 3.80 3.95 -0.24
C ARG A 48 2.79 3.46 -1.27
N PHE A 49 2.82 4.10 -2.43
CA PHE A 49 2.00 3.70 -3.57
C PHE A 49 2.77 2.72 -4.43
N VAL A 50 2.20 1.55 -4.69
CA VAL A 50 2.85 0.54 -5.51
C VAL A 50 2.39 0.70 -6.94
N ILE A 51 3.34 0.88 -7.84
CA ILE A 51 3.06 1.10 -9.26
C ILE A 51 3.96 0.24 -10.14
N GLY A 52 3.36 -0.34 -11.15
CA GLY A 52 3.97 -1.16 -12.18
C GLY A 52 4.27 -0.36 -13.45
N ARG A 53 4.51 -1.08 -14.53
CA ARG A 53 4.80 -0.55 -15.86
C ARG A 53 3.51 -0.31 -16.65
N PHE A 54 3.42 0.83 -17.33
CA PHE A 54 2.35 1.16 -18.27
C PHE A 54 2.91 1.06 -19.69
N LYS A 55 2.08 0.62 -20.63
CA LYS A 55 2.41 0.64 -22.07
C LYS A 55 2.29 2.05 -22.66
N ASP A 56 1.49 2.92 -22.03
CA ASP A 56 1.26 4.29 -22.47
C ASP A 56 2.38 5.22 -22.00
N VAL A 57 3.13 5.76 -22.96
CA VAL A 57 4.25 6.68 -22.74
C VAL A 57 3.80 8.01 -22.12
N LYS A 58 2.60 8.50 -22.46
CA LYS A 58 2.09 9.76 -21.91
C LYS A 58 1.76 9.61 -20.43
N LYS A 59 1.08 8.52 -20.06
CA LYS A 59 0.78 8.19 -18.66
C LYS A 59 2.07 8.01 -17.84
N MET A 60 3.09 7.38 -18.41
CA MET A 60 4.39 7.27 -17.75
C MET A 60 5.07 8.62 -17.53
N ALA A 61 4.99 9.55 -18.48
CA ALA A 61 5.54 10.88 -18.31
C ALA A 61 4.81 11.71 -17.24
N GLU A 62 3.48 11.57 -17.13
CA GLU A 62 2.71 12.19 -16.04
C GLU A 62 3.09 11.59 -14.68
N LEU A 63 3.20 10.27 -14.61
CA LEU A 63 3.59 9.57 -13.39
C LEU A 63 4.97 9.99 -12.92
N GLN A 64 5.94 10.10 -13.83
CA GLN A 64 7.31 10.50 -13.49
C GLN A 64 7.35 11.89 -12.81
N LYS A 65 6.50 12.82 -13.27
CA LYS A 65 6.36 14.15 -12.62
C LYS A 65 5.79 14.04 -11.21
N GLU A 66 4.83 13.13 -10.97
CA GLU A 66 4.30 12.88 -9.63
C GLU A 66 5.35 12.23 -8.72
N VAL A 67 6.13 11.28 -9.24
CA VAL A 67 7.20 10.59 -8.52
C VAL A 67 8.25 11.57 -8.04
N GLU A 68 8.71 12.47 -8.91
CA GLU A 68 9.71 13.48 -8.56
C GLU A 68 9.20 14.45 -7.50
N LYS A 69 7.91 14.80 -7.58
CA LYS A 69 7.25 15.73 -6.67
C LYS A 69 7.02 15.15 -5.28
N TYR A 70 6.55 13.91 -5.20
CA TYR A 70 6.04 13.34 -3.95
C TYR A 70 6.94 12.27 -3.33
N LYS A 71 7.76 11.59 -4.13
CA LYS A 71 8.75 10.61 -3.66
C LYS A 71 8.16 9.53 -2.74
N ASP A 72 6.90 9.16 -2.97
CA ASP A 72 6.09 8.22 -2.18
C ASP A 72 5.71 6.94 -2.96
N PHE A 73 6.25 6.79 -4.18
CA PHE A 73 6.03 5.62 -5.02
C PHE A 73 7.07 4.53 -4.79
N MET A 74 6.64 3.28 -4.97
CA MET A 74 7.45 2.08 -5.06
C MET A 74 7.19 1.43 -6.41
N PHE A 75 8.22 1.38 -7.25
CA PHE A 75 8.12 0.76 -8.57
C PHE A 75 8.34 -0.74 -8.47
N ILE A 76 7.50 -1.49 -9.18
CA ILE A 76 7.63 -2.94 -9.33
C ILE A 76 7.68 -3.32 -10.81
N ASP A 77 8.36 -4.43 -11.11
CA ASP A 77 8.44 -4.97 -12.46
C ASP A 77 7.22 -5.86 -12.79
N VAL A 78 6.04 -5.24 -12.88
CA VAL A 78 4.79 -5.88 -13.28
C VAL A 78 4.02 -4.92 -14.19
N TRP A 79 3.39 -5.42 -15.26
CA TRP A 79 2.53 -4.58 -16.10
C TRP A 79 1.23 -4.21 -15.38
N GLU A 80 0.87 -2.93 -15.39
CA GLU A 80 -0.39 -2.40 -14.85
C GLU A 80 -1.56 -2.82 -15.71
N GLU A 81 -2.12 -3.98 -15.38
CA GLU A 81 -3.30 -4.57 -15.99
C GLU A 81 -4.16 -5.19 -14.89
N TYR A 82 -5.49 -5.16 -15.06
CA TYR A 82 -6.43 -5.70 -14.07
C TYR A 82 -6.16 -7.17 -13.73
N LEU A 83 -5.82 -7.99 -14.73
CA LEU A 83 -5.49 -9.40 -14.53
C LEU A 83 -4.17 -9.62 -13.76
N ASN A 84 -3.30 -8.60 -13.71
CA ASN A 84 -2.01 -8.68 -13.03
C ASN A 84 -2.05 -8.18 -11.58
N LEU A 85 -3.23 -7.82 -11.05
CA LEU A 85 -3.38 -7.40 -9.65
C LEU A 85 -2.82 -8.42 -8.62
N PRO A 86 -3.00 -9.75 -8.79
CA PRO A 86 -2.36 -10.73 -7.91
C PRO A 86 -0.84 -10.70 -8.01
N HIS A 87 -0.29 -10.61 -9.23
CA HIS A 87 1.15 -10.51 -9.48
C HIS A 87 1.75 -9.23 -8.87
N LYS A 88 1.04 -8.11 -8.97
CA LYS A 88 1.41 -6.83 -8.33
C LYS A 88 1.46 -6.94 -6.81
N THR A 89 0.54 -7.68 -6.21
CA THR A 89 0.54 -7.97 -4.77
C THR A 89 1.77 -8.79 -4.38
N LEU A 90 2.06 -9.86 -5.11
CA LEU A 90 3.24 -10.71 -4.86
C LEU A 90 4.55 -9.94 -5.03
N ALA A 91 4.67 -9.16 -6.12
CA ALA A 91 5.84 -8.35 -6.40
C ALA A 91 6.06 -7.28 -5.31
N PHE A 92 4.99 -6.66 -4.81
CA PHE A 92 5.08 -5.76 -3.66
C PHE A 92 5.70 -6.45 -2.45
N PHE A 93 5.18 -7.62 -2.04
CA PHE A 93 5.75 -8.31 -0.88
C PHE A 93 7.23 -8.66 -1.09
N LYS A 94 7.62 -9.09 -2.30
CA LYS A 94 9.03 -9.36 -2.62
C LYS A 94 9.92 -8.11 -2.49
N VAL A 95 9.50 -6.99 -3.07
CA VAL A 95 10.27 -5.74 -3.08
C VAL A 95 10.25 -5.05 -1.71
N ALA A 96 9.17 -5.19 -0.94
CA ALA A 96 9.04 -4.58 0.37
C ALA A 96 9.75 -5.38 1.47
N PHE A 97 9.93 -6.70 1.29
CA PHE A 97 10.53 -7.57 2.30
C PHE A 97 12.00 -7.25 2.59
N GLU A 98 12.78 -6.90 1.57
CA GLU A 98 14.23 -6.65 1.71
C GLU A 98 14.58 -5.29 2.37
N PRO A 99 14.01 -4.15 1.95
CA PRO A 99 14.39 -2.84 2.50
C PRO A 99 13.62 -2.43 3.76
N PHE A 100 12.49 -3.09 4.08
CA PHE A 100 11.65 -2.70 5.21
C PHE A 100 11.56 -3.81 6.26
N ASP A 101 12.30 -3.63 7.35
CA ASP A 101 12.13 -4.40 8.58
C ASP A 101 10.95 -3.82 9.40
N VAL A 102 9.77 -4.43 9.23
CA VAL A 102 8.48 -3.99 9.80
C VAL A 102 7.71 -5.11 10.48
N ASP A 103 6.90 -4.76 11.46
CA ASP A 103 6.03 -5.71 12.19
C ASP A 103 4.83 -6.16 11.34
N TYR A 104 4.32 -5.28 10.48
CA TYR A 104 3.14 -5.55 9.66
C TYR A 104 3.28 -4.95 8.25
N TYR A 105 2.94 -5.76 7.26
CA TYR A 105 2.67 -5.31 5.90
C TYR A 105 1.16 -5.21 5.70
N VAL A 106 0.69 -4.06 5.27
CA VAL A 106 -0.72 -3.80 5.01
C VAL A 106 -0.92 -3.65 3.51
N LYS A 107 -1.96 -4.27 2.97
CA LYS A 107 -2.42 -4.02 1.60
C LYS A 107 -3.80 -3.40 1.67
N ALA A 108 -3.96 -2.23 1.06
CA ALA A 108 -5.20 -1.51 0.86
C ALA A 108 -5.41 -1.26 -0.64
N ASP A 109 -6.68 -1.23 -1.06
CA ASP A 109 -7.03 -0.73 -2.39
C ASP A 109 -6.94 0.80 -2.40
N ASP A 110 -6.79 1.43 -3.56
CA ASP A 110 -6.85 2.89 -3.60
C ASP A 110 -8.24 3.40 -3.23
N GLU A 111 -9.31 2.68 -3.59
CA GLU A 111 -10.72 3.04 -3.37
C GLU A 111 -11.24 3.05 -1.90
N ILE A 112 -10.40 2.77 -0.90
CA ILE A 112 -10.87 2.61 0.49
C ILE A 112 -10.45 3.74 1.44
N TYR A 113 -11.26 3.98 2.46
CA TYR A 113 -10.92 4.90 3.56
C TYR A 113 -10.25 4.15 4.75
N LEU A 114 -8.92 4.23 4.90
CA LEU A 114 -8.15 3.73 6.06
C LEU A 114 -7.88 4.75 7.18
N HIS A 115 -8.54 4.65 8.33
CA HIS A 115 -8.23 5.51 9.48
C HIS A 115 -6.92 5.08 10.20
N PRO A 116 -5.80 5.83 10.11
CA PRO A 116 -4.51 5.36 10.62
C PRO A 116 -4.52 5.12 12.13
N ASP A 117 -5.16 6.01 12.90
CA ASP A 117 -5.25 5.88 14.37
C ASP A 117 -6.05 4.66 14.82
N GLN A 118 -7.07 4.26 14.06
CA GLN A 118 -7.83 3.04 14.35
C GLN A 118 -7.05 1.80 13.94
N LEU A 119 -6.32 1.86 12.83
CA LEU A 119 -5.45 0.78 12.38
C LEU A 119 -4.38 0.50 13.44
N SER A 120 -3.68 1.51 13.96
CA SER A 120 -2.65 1.32 14.98
C SER A 120 -3.23 0.70 16.27
N THR A 121 -4.41 1.15 16.69
CA THR A 121 -5.13 0.59 17.84
C THR A 121 -5.52 -0.88 17.61
N LEU A 122 -5.97 -1.23 16.41
CA LEU A 122 -6.32 -2.60 16.03
C LEU A 122 -5.10 -3.52 16.04
N LEU A 123 -3.99 -3.07 15.45
CA LEU A 123 -2.74 -3.83 15.41
C LEU A 123 -2.17 -4.03 16.83
N ALA A 124 -2.21 -3.00 17.68
CA ALA A 124 -1.78 -3.10 19.07
C ALA A 124 -2.59 -4.15 19.87
N LYS A 125 -3.91 -4.22 19.64
CA LYS A 125 -4.77 -5.24 20.29
C LYS A 125 -4.49 -6.66 19.83
N LYS A 126 -4.04 -6.85 18.58
CA LYS A 126 -3.75 -8.17 18.00
C LYS A 126 -2.34 -8.67 18.33
N GLN A 127 -1.55 -7.90 19.09
CA GLN A 127 -0.18 -8.26 19.46
C GLN A 127 -0.07 -9.54 20.30
N SER A 128 -1.08 -9.88 21.11
CA SER A 128 -1.03 -11.08 21.97
C SER A 128 -1.04 -12.40 21.21
N HIS A 129 -1.50 -12.39 19.96
CA HIS A 129 -1.50 -13.54 19.07
C HIS A 129 -0.98 -13.10 17.71
N SER A 130 0.28 -13.40 17.38
CA SER A 130 0.89 -13.09 16.08
C SER A 130 0.10 -13.76 14.94
N PRO A 131 -0.84 -13.06 14.29
CA PRO A 131 -1.70 -13.68 13.31
C PRO A 131 -1.01 -13.63 11.95
N THR A 132 -1.03 -14.73 11.20
CA THR A 132 -0.45 -14.76 9.84
C THR A 132 -1.19 -13.80 8.88
N TYR A 133 -2.46 -13.49 9.14
CA TYR A 133 -3.28 -12.60 8.31
C TYR A 133 -4.42 -11.95 9.13
N ILE A 134 -4.69 -10.67 8.85
CA ILE A 134 -5.84 -9.93 9.41
C ILE A 134 -6.63 -9.34 8.24
N GLY A 135 -7.90 -9.71 8.11
CA GLY A 135 -8.78 -9.12 7.11
C GLY A 135 -10.10 -9.87 6.96
N CYS A 136 -11.00 -9.29 6.17
CA CYS A 136 -12.27 -9.90 5.81
C CYS A 136 -12.04 -10.94 4.71
N MET A 137 -11.88 -12.22 5.09
CA MET A 137 -11.78 -13.30 4.11
C MET A 137 -13.15 -13.70 3.60
N LYS A 138 -13.30 -13.76 2.27
CA LYS A 138 -14.45 -14.40 1.64
C LYS A 138 -14.35 -15.91 1.84
N LYS A 139 -15.42 -16.53 2.36
CA LYS A 139 -15.49 -17.98 2.62
C LYS A 139 -16.33 -18.76 1.61
N GLU A 140 -16.97 -18.05 0.69
CA GLU A 140 -17.84 -18.62 -0.32
C GLU A 140 -17.05 -19.31 -1.43
N PRO A 141 -17.67 -20.25 -2.19
CA PRO A 141 -17.02 -20.91 -3.31
C PRO A 141 -16.51 -19.94 -4.38
N VAL A 142 -15.49 -20.38 -5.12
CA VAL A 142 -14.96 -19.64 -6.27
C VAL A 142 -16.07 -19.48 -7.32
N ILE A 143 -16.23 -18.25 -7.82
CA ILE A 143 -17.22 -17.95 -8.85
C ILE A 143 -16.75 -18.57 -10.17
N THR A 144 -17.53 -19.50 -10.72
CA THR A 144 -17.20 -20.21 -11.97
C THR A 144 -18.06 -19.78 -13.16
N ASN A 145 -18.81 -18.68 -13.03
CA ASN A 145 -19.68 -18.17 -14.10
C ASN A 145 -18.98 -17.04 -14.91
N PRO A 146 -18.69 -17.24 -16.22
CA PRO A 146 -18.02 -16.24 -17.07
C PRO A 146 -18.68 -14.87 -17.18
N LYS A 147 -19.96 -14.75 -16.84
CA LYS A 147 -20.70 -13.48 -16.88
C LYS A 147 -20.50 -12.63 -15.63
N MET A 148 -19.84 -13.15 -14.60
CA MET A 148 -19.58 -12.45 -13.35
C MET A 148 -18.26 -11.67 -13.44
N LYS A 149 -18.20 -10.50 -12.80
CA LYS A 149 -16.99 -9.63 -12.79
C LYS A 149 -15.72 -10.34 -12.25
N CYS A 150 -15.89 -11.32 -11.38
CA CYS A 150 -14.80 -12.01 -10.67
C CYS A 150 -14.68 -13.50 -11.07
N TYR A 151 -15.00 -13.83 -12.33
CA TYR A 151 -14.70 -15.13 -12.94
C TYR A 151 -13.25 -15.22 -13.42
#